data_AF-A0A6P1BA42-F1
#
_entry.id   AF-A0A6P1BA42-F1
#
_cell.length_a   1.000
_cell.length_b   1.000
_cell.length_c   1.000
_cell.angle_alpha   90.00
_cell.angle_beta   90.00
_cell.angle_gamma   90.00
#
_symmetry.space_group_name_H-M   'P 1'
#
loop_
_entity.id
_entity.type
_entity.pdbx_description
1 polymer ?
#
loop_
_entity_poly.entity_id
_entity_poly.type
_entity_poly.pdbx_seq_one_letter_code
_entity_poly.pdbx_strand_id
1 'polypeptide(L)'
;MGLIKDRHGTYYAQRKVPERLQEAVARVLNSGRDRQVFLKKSLGTKKLKDANVAATHVLADFDRTFAAAEELLKRRPVIPSLTDGQIKRMAESFYASMLANDEEERQEGTGSEAIFQSVAEQLTAVGIEYRTPFAVGALPEAGLSDREITKRSDTLEHQLAVVPKALARGDITVIREELDELLLAFQLNVDRKSVSYRKLGMAVLAARVRALKDIEKRNAGEPIETPQSAYAIPEGPKGEQGGGGGLREAFEGWKKERDRPEGTVHEYGRAIEMFIQLHGNLPLLDIRRSHARTFREALQMVPKTRRGPLLKASLPELVEHGRKHAGGPKVSAGTVNKQL
;
A
#
# COMPACT_ATOMS: atom_id res chain seq x y z
N MET A 1 -21.14 -31.56 -2.47
CA MET A 1 -19.86 -30.94 -2.84
C MET A 1 -20.13 -29.72 -3.70
N GLY A 2 -19.49 -28.58 -3.39
CA GLY A 2 -19.66 -27.32 -4.12
C GLY A 2 -18.96 -27.30 -5.48
N LEU A 3 -19.20 -28.32 -6.30
CA LEU A 3 -18.74 -28.34 -7.69
C LEU A 3 -19.76 -27.62 -8.57
N ILE A 4 -19.29 -26.67 -9.34
CA ILE A 4 -20.09 -26.01 -10.37
C ILE A 4 -19.40 -26.16 -11.72
N LYS A 5 -20.17 -26.17 -12.79
CA LYS A 5 -19.67 -26.22 -14.16
C LYS A 5 -19.89 -24.85 -14.80
N ASP A 6 -18.91 -24.33 -15.52
CA ASP A 6 -19.10 -23.11 -16.31
C ASP A 6 -19.77 -23.41 -17.67
N ARG A 7 -20.04 -22.34 -18.44
CA ARG A 7 -20.62 -22.45 -19.79
C ARG A 7 -19.73 -23.21 -20.79
N HIS A 8 -18.44 -23.36 -20.52
CA HIS A 8 -17.47 -24.06 -21.38
C HIS A 8 -17.24 -25.52 -20.96
N GLY A 9 -17.93 -25.95 -19.90
CA GLY A 9 -17.89 -27.30 -19.37
C GLY A 9 -16.77 -27.56 -18.36
N THR A 10 -16.02 -26.54 -17.96
CA THR A 10 -14.94 -26.65 -16.97
C THR A 10 -15.51 -26.66 -15.55
N TYR A 11 -15.03 -27.57 -14.71
CA TYR A 11 -15.43 -27.65 -13.31
C TYR A 11 -14.68 -26.65 -12.44
N TYR A 12 -15.38 -26.10 -11.46
CA TYR A 12 -14.87 -25.23 -10.41
C TYR A 12 -15.30 -25.77 -9.06
N ALA A 13 -14.45 -25.64 -8.04
CA ALA A 13 -14.90 -25.71 -6.67
C ALA A 13 -15.34 -24.32 -6.21
N GLN A 14 -16.50 -24.24 -5.58
CA GLN A 14 -17.08 -23.05 -5.02
C GLN A 14 -17.65 -23.33 -3.63
N ARG A 15 -17.41 -22.42 -2.69
CA ARG A 15 -18.06 -22.44 -1.38
C ARG A 15 -18.52 -21.05 -1.00
N LYS A 16 -19.75 -20.94 -0.50
CA LYS A 16 -20.28 -19.70 0.07
C LYS A 16 -19.56 -19.42 1.38
N VAL A 17 -19.11 -18.19 1.56
CA VAL A 17 -18.49 -17.74 2.80
C VAL A 17 -19.60 -17.35 3.80
N PRO A 18 -19.59 -17.88 5.03
CA PRO A 18 -20.53 -17.47 6.07
C PRO A 18 -20.51 -15.96 6.25
N GLU A 19 -21.66 -15.31 6.43
CA GLU A 19 -21.78 -13.85 6.46
C GLU A 19 -20.82 -13.21 7.48
N ARG A 20 -20.74 -13.79 8.69
CA ARG A 20 -19.80 -13.37 9.76
C ARG A 20 -18.32 -13.40 9.37
N LEU A 21 -17.94 -14.17 8.34
CA LEU A 21 -16.55 -14.36 7.91
C LEU A 21 -16.23 -13.59 6.62
N GLN A 22 -17.19 -12.99 5.92
CA GLN A 22 -16.93 -12.45 4.57
C GLN A 22 -15.90 -11.33 4.55
N GLU A 23 -15.93 -10.43 5.53
CA GLU A 23 -14.93 -9.34 5.66
C GLU A 23 -13.56 -9.90 6.07
N ALA A 24 -13.53 -10.80 7.06
CA ALA A 24 -12.30 -11.43 7.52
C ALA A 24 -11.62 -12.26 6.41
N VAL A 25 -12.40 -12.99 5.61
CA VAL A 25 -11.89 -13.73 4.45
C VAL A 25 -11.37 -12.77 3.38
N ALA A 26 -12.05 -11.66 3.11
CA ALA A 26 -11.54 -10.66 2.16
C ALA A 26 -10.19 -10.08 2.59
N ARG A 27 -9.99 -9.85 3.90
CA ARG A 27 -8.71 -9.43 4.50
C ARG A 27 -7.65 -10.52 4.38
N VAL A 28 -7.97 -11.76 4.73
CA VAL A 28 -7.02 -12.91 4.65
C VAL A 28 -6.54 -13.15 3.22
N LEU A 29 -7.41 -12.96 2.23
CA LEU A 29 -7.07 -13.10 0.82
C LEU A 29 -6.41 -11.87 0.21
N ASN A 30 -6.34 -10.76 0.95
CA ASN A 30 -5.93 -9.45 0.44
C ASN A 30 -6.64 -9.11 -0.89
N SER A 31 -7.95 -9.36 -0.95
CA SER A 31 -8.70 -9.35 -2.21
C SER A 31 -8.96 -7.95 -2.79
N GLY A 32 -8.64 -6.89 -2.05
CA GLY A 32 -9.00 -5.50 -2.38
C GLY A 32 -10.50 -5.21 -2.32
N ARG A 33 -11.30 -6.13 -1.76
CA ARG A 33 -12.76 -6.01 -1.62
C ARG A 33 -13.15 -5.86 -0.16
N ASP A 34 -14.27 -5.18 0.08
CA ASP A 34 -14.84 -5.06 1.43
C ASP A 34 -15.27 -6.44 2.00
N ARG A 35 -15.74 -7.34 1.12
CA ARG A 35 -16.23 -8.67 1.52
C ARG A 35 -16.01 -9.73 0.44
N GLN A 36 -15.79 -10.96 0.87
CA GLN A 36 -15.69 -12.13 0.00
C GLN A 36 -16.92 -13.02 0.19
N VAL A 37 -17.83 -13.03 -0.78
CA VAL A 37 -19.09 -13.81 -0.68
C VAL A 37 -18.88 -15.29 -1.02
N PHE A 38 -17.99 -15.60 -1.96
CA PHE A 38 -17.70 -16.96 -2.40
C PHE A 38 -16.20 -17.18 -2.54
N LEU A 39 -15.69 -18.32 -2.07
CA LEU A 39 -14.43 -18.85 -2.55
C LEU A 39 -14.72 -19.65 -3.81
N LYS A 40 -14.01 -19.35 -4.92
CA LYS A 40 -14.20 -20.04 -6.20
C LYS A 40 -12.85 -20.23 -6.87
N LYS A 41 -12.53 -21.45 -7.29
CA LYS A 41 -11.28 -21.79 -7.98
C LYS A 41 -11.56 -22.81 -9.08
N SER A 42 -10.96 -22.59 -10.25
CA SER A 42 -11.07 -23.52 -11.38
C SER A 42 -10.33 -24.81 -11.05
N LEU A 43 -10.89 -25.94 -11.48
CA LEU A 43 -10.25 -27.25 -11.37
C LEU A 43 -9.55 -27.66 -12.67
N GLY A 44 -9.67 -26.84 -13.73
CA GLY A 44 -8.94 -27.05 -14.99
C GLY A 44 -9.36 -28.29 -15.79
N THR A 45 -10.45 -28.96 -15.42
CA THR A 45 -10.91 -30.19 -16.07
C THR A 45 -12.40 -30.14 -16.41
N LYS A 46 -12.78 -30.84 -17.49
CA LYS A 46 -14.17 -31.08 -17.90
C LYS A 46 -14.69 -32.45 -17.45
N LYS A 47 -13.83 -33.28 -16.87
CA LYS A 47 -14.16 -34.65 -16.44
C LYS A 47 -14.53 -34.64 -14.96
N LEU A 48 -15.70 -35.20 -14.63
CA LEU A 48 -16.22 -35.17 -13.26
C LEU A 48 -15.35 -35.96 -12.26
N LYS A 49 -14.79 -37.11 -12.67
CA LYS A 49 -13.89 -37.90 -11.81
C LYS A 49 -12.65 -37.10 -11.42
N ASP A 50 -11.95 -36.54 -12.40
CA ASP A 50 -10.77 -35.71 -12.17
C ASP A 50 -11.10 -34.46 -11.33
N ALA A 51 -12.29 -33.87 -11.56
CA ALA A 51 -12.76 -32.73 -10.77
C ALA A 51 -12.97 -33.10 -9.29
N ASN A 52 -13.54 -34.26 -8.99
CA ASN A 52 -13.72 -34.72 -7.61
C ASN A 52 -12.37 -34.90 -6.90
N VAL A 53 -11.36 -35.44 -7.58
CA VAL A 53 -10.00 -35.60 -7.03
C VAL A 53 -9.37 -34.23 -6.78
N ALA A 54 -9.39 -33.34 -7.77
CA ALA A 54 -8.81 -32.00 -7.66
C ALA A 54 -9.52 -31.12 -6.61
N ALA A 55 -10.84 -31.30 -6.44
CA ALA A 55 -11.64 -30.53 -5.50
C ALA A 55 -11.20 -30.74 -4.05
N THR A 56 -10.69 -31.91 -3.68
CA THR A 56 -10.25 -32.20 -2.31
C THR A 56 -9.19 -31.20 -1.83
N HIS A 57 -8.16 -30.94 -2.65
CA HIS A 57 -7.11 -29.98 -2.33
C HIS A 57 -7.63 -28.54 -2.26
N VAL A 58 -8.51 -28.17 -3.21
CA VAL A 58 -9.08 -26.83 -3.25
C VAL A 58 -10.03 -26.57 -2.07
N LEU A 59 -10.80 -27.57 -1.66
CA LEU A 59 -11.67 -27.46 -0.49
C LEU A 59 -10.84 -27.35 0.80
N ALA A 60 -9.74 -28.09 0.90
CA ALA A 60 -8.79 -27.92 2.01
C ALA A 60 -8.17 -26.50 2.05
N ASP A 61 -7.82 -25.91 0.89
CA ASP A 61 -7.40 -24.50 0.81
C ASP A 61 -8.49 -23.54 1.33
N PHE A 62 -9.75 -23.81 0.99
CA PHE A 62 -10.88 -23.02 1.48
C PHE A 62 -11.06 -23.16 2.99
N ASP A 63 -10.84 -24.35 3.55
CA ASP A 63 -10.89 -24.58 5.01
C ASP A 63 -9.77 -23.85 5.72
N ARG A 64 -8.55 -23.89 5.20
CA ARG A 64 -7.43 -23.08 5.73
C ARG A 64 -7.75 -21.59 5.73
N THR A 65 -8.38 -21.10 4.67
CA THR A 65 -8.81 -19.69 4.57
C THR A 65 -9.86 -19.35 5.63
N PHE A 66 -10.83 -20.23 5.88
CA PHE A 66 -11.84 -20.03 6.93
C PHE A 66 -11.22 -20.08 8.32
N ALA A 67 -10.35 -21.04 8.60
CA ALA A 67 -9.65 -21.14 9.88
C ALA A 67 -8.82 -19.88 10.17
N ALA A 68 -8.09 -19.36 9.17
CA ALA A 68 -7.35 -18.11 9.30
C ALA A 68 -8.26 -16.89 9.54
N ALA A 69 -9.42 -16.83 8.88
CA ALA A 69 -10.41 -15.78 9.10
C ALA A 69 -11.05 -15.85 10.49
N GLU A 70 -11.31 -17.05 11.00
CA GLU A 70 -11.78 -17.26 12.36
C GLU A 70 -10.74 -16.86 13.40
N GLU A 71 -9.48 -17.26 13.20
CA GLU A 71 -8.37 -16.89 14.07
C GLU A 71 -8.17 -15.37 14.10
N LEU A 72 -8.30 -14.70 12.94
CA LEU A 72 -8.26 -13.25 12.86
C LEU A 72 -9.35 -12.60 13.73
N LEU A 73 -10.58 -13.11 13.67
CA LEU A 73 -11.68 -12.60 14.49
C LEU A 73 -11.54 -12.95 15.98
N LYS A 74 -10.89 -14.06 16.33
CA LYS A 74 -10.57 -14.40 17.74
C LYS A 74 -9.54 -13.43 18.31
N ARG A 75 -8.47 -13.14 17.55
CA ARG A 75 -7.42 -12.20 17.96
C ARG A 75 -7.91 -10.75 18.01
N ARG A 76 -8.83 -10.39 17.10
CA ARG A 76 -9.40 -9.05 16.99
C ARG A 76 -10.92 -9.13 16.89
N PRO A 77 -11.59 -9.37 18.02
CA PRO A 77 -13.05 -9.46 18.04
C PRO A 77 -13.65 -8.13 17.58
N VAL A 78 -14.79 -8.21 16.89
CA VAL A 78 -15.55 -7.01 16.54
C VAL A 78 -16.12 -6.44 17.84
N ILE A 79 -15.69 -5.23 18.20
CA ILE A 79 -16.21 -4.53 19.37
C ILE A 79 -17.45 -3.70 18.99
N PRO A 80 -18.46 -3.63 19.87
CA PRO A 80 -19.72 -2.97 19.57
C PRO A 80 -19.61 -1.45 19.54
N SER A 81 -18.65 -0.89 20.30
CA SER A 81 -18.48 0.55 20.43
C SER A 81 -17.05 0.95 20.78
N LEU A 82 -16.68 2.15 20.33
CA LEU A 82 -15.48 2.87 20.78
C LEU A 82 -15.86 3.90 21.85
N THR A 83 -14.99 4.10 22.83
CA THR A 83 -15.12 5.22 23.79
C THR A 83 -14.73 6.53 23.12
N ASP A 84 -15.27 7.65 23.61
CA ASP A 84 -14.92 8.97 23.09
C ASP A 84 -13.41 9.27 23.26
N GLY A 85 -12.79 8.74 24.33
CA GLY A 85 -11.35 8.80 24.54
C GLY A 85 -10.54 8.03 23.48
N GLN A 86 -10.99 6.83 23.08
CA GLN A 86 -10.36 6.08 21.98
C GLN A 86 -10.48 6.83 20.65
N ILE A 87 -11.67 7.37 20.35
CA ILE A 87 -11.91 8.15 19.13
C ILE A 87 -11.01 9.38 19.09
N LYS A 88 -10.95 10.15 20.18
CA LYS A 88 -10.09 11.33 20.30
C LYS A 88 -8.62 10.96 20.08
N ARG A 89 -8.14 9.92 20.76
CA ARG A 89 -6.76 9.44 20.65
C ARG A 89 -6.40 9.05 19.22
N MET A 90 -7.29 8.33 18.53
CA MET A 90 -7.08 7.92 17.14
C MET A 90 -7.03 9.13 16.20
N ALA A 91 -7.95 10.08 16.33
CA ALA A 91 -7.98 11.29 15.52
C ALA A 91 -6.75 12.19 15.76
N GLU A 92 -6.28 12.32 17.00
CA GLU A 92 -5.07 13.07 17.34
C GLU A 92 -3.80 12.39 16.81
N SER A 93 -3.71 11.06 16.92
CA SER A 93 -2.61 10.29 16.35
C SER A 93 -2.55 10.42 14.82
N PHE A 94 -3.71 10.37 14.16
CA PHE A 94 -3.81 10.62 12.72
C PHE A 94 -3.32 12.02 12.33
N TYR A 95 -3.81 13.06 13.00
CA TYR A 95 -3.37 14.45 12.78
C TYR A 95 -1.86 14.62 12.96
N ALA A 96 -1.30 14.11 14.06
CA ALA A 96 0.12 14.21 14.34
C ALA A 96 0.94 13.46 13.27
N SER A 97 0.48 12.29 12.82
CA SER A 97 1.16 11.55 11.75
C SER A 97 1.18 12.31 10.42
N MET A 98 0.12 13.06 10.08
CA MET A 98 0.11 13.89 8.88
C MET A 98 1.14 15.01 8.96
N LEU A 99 1.22 15.72 10.10
CA LEU A 99 2.19 16.80 10.28
C LEU A 99 3.63 16.29 10.41
N ALA A 100 3.83 15.09 10.97
CA ALA A 100 5.13 14.44 11.01
C ALA A 100 5.62 14.04 9.61
N ASN A 101 4.73 13.49 8.76
CA ASN A 101 5.07 13.20 7.37
C ASN A 101 5.38 14.48 6.58
N ASP A 102 4.61 15.55 6.78
CA ASP A 102 4.86 16.85 6.15
C ASP A 102 6.24 17.41 6.53
N GLU A 103 6.62 17.29 7.81
CA GLU A 103 7.92 17.68 8.36
C GLU A 103 9.07 16.82 7.82
N GLU A 104 8.92 15.49 7.81
CA GLU A 104 9.90 14.55 7.24
C GLU A 104 10.17 14.89 5.78
N GLU A 105 9.13 15.15 4.98
CA GLU A 105 9.31 15.53 3.58
C GLU A 105 10.02 16.88 3.41
N ARG A 106 9.80 17.84 4.32
CA ARG A 106 10.52 19.13 4.32
C ARG A 106 11.99 18.97 4.66
N GLN A 107 12.31 18.08 5.59
CA GLN A 107 13.68 17.80 6.03
C GLN A 107 14.47 16.97 5.00
N GLU A 108 13.85 15.94 4.41
CA GLU A 108 14.50 15.13 3.36
C GLU A 108 14.67 15.92 2.04
N GLY A 109 13.78 16.88 1.77
CA GLY A 109 13.94 17.99 0.82
C GLY A 109 13.88 17.66 -0.68
N THR A 110 14.44 16.52 -1.09
CA THR A 110 14.63 16.23 -2.52
C THR A 110 13.51 15.40 -3.14
N GLY A 111 12.61 14.81 -2.36
CA GLY A 111 11.39 14.18 -2.86
C GLY A 111 11.58 13.27 -4.09
N SER A 112 11.08 13.69 -5.24
CA SER A 112 11.22 13.01 -6.54
C SER A 112 12.19 13.72 -7.50
N GLU A 113 13.03 14.63 -7.00
CA GLU A 113 14.01 15.38 -7.78
C GLU A 113 15.04 14.50 -8.46
N ALA A 114 15.59 13.49 -7.78
CA ALA A 114 16.58 12.60 -8.38
C ALA A 114 16.07 11.95 -9.68
N ILE A 115 14.78 11.62 -9.74
CA ILE A 115 14.15 11.07 -10.95
C ILE A 115 13.95 12.16 -11.99
N PHE A 116 13.48 13.35 -11.59
CA PHE A 116 13.30 14.48 -12.50
C PHE A 116 14.62 14.86 -13.18
N GLN A 117 15.70 15.00 -12.42
CA GLN A 117 17.04 15.30 -12.93
C GLN A 117 17.54 14.17 -13.85
N SER A 118 17.38 12.90 -13.44
CA SER A 118 17.78 11.76 -14.27
C SER A 118 17.02 11.68 -15.60
N VAL A 119 15.73 12.02 -15.63
CA VAL A 119 14.94 12.06 -16.87
C VAL A 119 15.39 13.22 -17.76
N ALA A 120 15.63 14.39 -17.18
CA ALA A 120 16.12 15.56 -17.91
C ALA A 120 17.49 15.29 -18.56
N GLU A 121 18.43 14.68 -17.83
CA GLU A 121 19.73 14.24 -18.34
C GLU A 121 19.58 13.26 -19.52
N GLN A 122 18.67 12.28 -19.41
CA GLN A 122 18.44 11.30 -20.47
C GLN A 122 17.91 11.94 -21.75
N LEU A 123 16.93 12.84 -21.64
CA LEU A 123 16.37 13.54 -22.79
C LEU A 123 17.43 14.38 -23.49
N THR A 124 18.25 15.11 -22.71
CA THR A 124 19.41 15.85 -23.24
C THR A 124 20.40 14.93 -23.95
N ALA A 125 20.74 13.78 -23.36
CA ALA A 125 21.72 12.84 -23.92
C ALA A 125 21.31 12.24 -25.27
N VAL A 126 20.00 12.11 -25.54
CA VAL A 126 19.47 11.64 -26.83
C VAL A 126 19.03 12.77 -27.76
N GLY A 127 19.32 14.03 -27.41
CA GLY A 127 19.00 15.20 -28.24
C GLY A 127 17.50 15.52 -28.33
N ILE A 128 16.68 15.05 -27.38
CA ILE A 128 15.26 15.39 -27.32
C ILE A 128 15.11 16.74 -26.62
N GLU A 129 14.57 17.72 -27.35
CA GLU A 129 14.18 19.01 -26.76
C GLU A 129 12.96 18.85 -25.85
N TYR A 130 13.03 19.44 -24.66
CA TYR A 130 11.92 19.52 -23.72
C TYR A 130 11.87 20.92 -23.11
N ARG A 131 10.68 21.31 -22.64
CA ARG A 131 10.46 22.57 -21.93
C ARG A 131 9.93 22.26 -20.55
N THR A 132 10.59 22.81 -19.55
CA THR A 132 10.18 22.71 -18.15
C THR A 132 10.37 24.08 -17.49
N PRO A 133 9.45 24.50 -16.62
CA PRO A 133 9.64 25.71 -15.82
C PRO A 133 10.62 25.49 -14.65
N PHE A 134 11.01 24.24 -14.36
CA PHE A 134 11.85 23.87 -13.22
C PHE A 134 13.32 23.70 -13.60
N ALA A 135 14.21 24.02 -12.66
CA ALA A 135 15.66 23.96 -12.84
C ALA A 135 16.18 22.53 -13.08
N VAL A 136 17.03 22.38 -14.10
CA VAL A 136 17.71 21.12 -14.44
C VAL A 136 19.19 21.22 -14.10
N GLY A 137 19.77 20.18 -13.50
CA GLY A 137 21.17 20.11 -13.07
C GLY A 137 21.48 20.80 -11.75
N ALA A 138 20.46 21.31 -11.05
CA ALA A 138 20.61 21.97 -9.75
C ALA A 138 19.63 21.38 -8.74
N LEU A 139 20.15 20.94 -7.60
CA LEU A 139 19.37 20.56 -6.43
C LEU A 139 19.61 21.58 -5.32
N PRO A 140 18.59 21.91 -4.51
CA PRO A 140 18.82 22.71 -3.32
C PRO A 140 19.76 21.96 -2.37
N GLU A 141 20.65 22.68 -1.69
CA GLU A 141 21.56 22.11 -0.68
C GLU A 141 20.76 21.49 0.49
N ALA A 142 19.62 22.11 0.83
CA ALA A 142 18.68 21.63 1.83
C ALA A 142 17.26 22.10 1.52
N GLY A 143 16.27 21.36 2.03
CA GLY A 143 14.85 21.70 1.89
C GLY A 143 14.25 21.38 0.52
N LEU A 144 13.04 21.86 0.29
CA LEU A 144 12.23 21.54 -0.88
C LEU A 144 12.63 22.36 -2.11
N SER A 145 12.67 21.71 -3.28
CA SER A 145 12.76 22.40 -4.57
C SER A 145 11.43 23.09 -4.93
N ASP A 146 11.48 24.08 -5.83
CA ASP A 146 10.27 24.72 -6.37
C ASP A 146 9.30 23.71 -7.00
N ARG A 147 9.85 22.66 -7.62
CA ARG A 147 9.07 21.58 -8.22
C ARG A 147 8.36 20.73 -7.16
N GLU A 148 9.04 20.37 -6.07
CA GLU A 148 8.41 19.63 -4.98
C GLU A 148 7.36 20.48 -4.25
N ILE A 149 7.60 21.79 -4.07
CA ILE A 149 6.58 22.73 -3.56
C ILE A 149 5.36 22.77 -4.47
N THR A 150 5.56 22.89 -5.78
CA THR A 150 4.46 22.93 -6.76
C THR A 150 3.62 21.65 -6.70
N LYS A 151 4.27 20.48 -6.78
CA LYS A 151 3.61 19.16 -6.69
C LYS A 151 2.80 18.99 -5.40
N ARG A 152 3.36 19.42 -4.26
CA ARG A 152 2.70 19.38 -2.95
C ARG A 152 1.50 20.32 -2.92
N SER A 153 1.65 21.53 -3.46
CA SER A 153 0.57 22.52 -3.54
C SER A 153 -0.59 22.01 -4.38
N ASP A 154 -0.34 21.43 -5.55
CA ASP A 154 -1.38 20.83 -6.40
C ASP A 154 -2.14 19.72 -5.66
N THR A 155 -1.41 18.86 -4.94
CA THR A 155 -2.01 17.77 -4.16
C THR A 155 -2.86 18.33 -3.02
N LEU A 156 -2.37 19.35 -2.32
CA LEU A 156 -3.05 20.00 -1.22
C LEU A 156 -4.32 20.71 -1.68
N GLU A 157 -4.27 21.46 -2.79
CA GLU A 157 -5.42 22.14 -3.39
C GLU A 157 -6.52 21.14 -3.74
N HIS A 158 -6.16 20.02 -4.39
CA HIS A 158 -7.11 18.96 -4.71
C HIS A 158 -7.78 18.40 -3.44
N GLN A 159 -7.01 18.16 -2.38
CA GLN A 159 -7.54 17.64 -1.13
C GLN A 159 -8.43 18.66 -0.40
N LEU A 160 -8.04 19.94 -0.36
CA LEU A 160 -8.82 21.03 0.21
C LEU A 160 -10.13 21.30 -0.56
N ALA A 161 -10.18 20.98 -1.86
CA ALA A 161 -11.39 21.08 -2.66
C ALA A 161 -12.43 19.97 -2.35
N VAL A 162 -11.98 18.82 -1.83
CA VAL A 162 -12.80 17.61 -1.63
C VAL A 162 -13.11 17.34 -0.16
N VAL A 163 -12.08 17.28 0.70
CA VAL A 163 -12.18 16.77 2.07
C VAL A 163 -13.07 17.64 2.98
N PRO A 164 -12.98 18.98 2.97
CA PRO A 164 -13.90 19.83 3.73
C PRO A 164 -15.37 19.68 3.31
N LYS A 165 -15.66 19.47 2.02
CA LYS A 165 -17.02 19.24 1.53
C LYS A 165 -17.56 17.89 2.00
N ALA A 166 -16.71 16.87 2.04
CA ALA A 166 -17.05 15.57 2.60
C ALA A 166 -17.35 15.68 4.11
N LEU A 167 -16.54 16.44 4.86
CA LEU A 167 -16.79 16.71 6.28
C LEU A 167 -18.15 17.38 6.51
N ALA A 168 -18.47 18.41 5.73
CA ALA A 168 -19.74 19.12 5.83
C ALA A 168 -20.96 18.22 5.56
N ARG A 169 -20.79 17.20 4.71
CA ARG A 169 -21.83 16.21 4.38
C ARG A 169 -21.87 15.02 5.33
N GLY A 170 -20.87 14.88 6.20
CA GLY A 170 -20.65 13.65 6.97
C GLY A 170 -20.29 12.43 6.12
N ASP A 171 -19.75 12.65 4.91
CA ASP A 171 -19.33 11.59 4.01
C ASP A 171 -17.94 11.07 4.39
N ILE A 172 -17.93 10.05 5.24
CA ILE A 172 -16.69 9.40 5.70
C ILE A 172 -16.09 8.44 4.65
N THR A 173 -16.73 8.25 3.49
CA THR A 173 -16.25 7.28 2.50
C THR A 173 -14.92 7.70 1.86
N VAL A 174 -14.64 9.00 1.84
CA VAL A 174 -13.40 9.59 1.30
C VAL A 174 -12.15 9.30 2.14
N ILE A 175 -12.31 8.77 3.36
CA ILE A 175 -11.20 8.38 4.25
C ILE A 175 -11.26 6.91 4.69
N ARG A 176 -11.94 6.06 3.93
CA ARG A 176 -12.17 4.67 4.35
C ARG A 176 -10.86 3.90 4.55
N GLU A 177 -9.90 4.10 3.65
CA GLU A 177 -8.59 3.44 3.71
C GLU A 177 -7.83 3.87 4.97
N GLU A 178 -7.82 5.17 5.28
CA GLU A 178 -7.19 5.71 6.49
C GLU A 178 -7.86 5.19 7.76
N LEU A 179 -9.18 5.02 7.76
CA LEU A 179 -9.88 4.42 8.90
C LEU A 179 -9.50 2.95 9.11
N ASP A 180 -9.38 2.18 8.03
CA ASP A 180 -8.96 0.78 8.12
C ASP A 180 -7.51 0.67 8.63
N GLU A 181 -6.59 1.50 8.12
CA GLU A 181 -5.20 1.58 8.57
C GLU A 181 -5.11 1.97 10.05
N LEU A 182 -5.91 2.96 10.48
CA LEU A 182 -5.90 3.45 11.86
C LEU A 182 -6.48 2.40 12.83
N LEU A 183 -7.57 1.73 12.47
CA LEU A 183 -8.11 0.61 13.24
C LEU A 183 -7.10 -0.53 13.34
N LEU A 184 -6.40 -0.83 12.24
CA LEU A 184 -5.34 -1.85 12.21
C LEU A 184 -4.19 -1.51 13.16
N ALA A 185 -3.73 -0.25 13.12
CA ALA A 185 -2.65 0.28 13.96
C ALA A 185 -3.00 0.23 15.45
N PHE A 186 -4.23 0.59 15.79
CA PHE A 186 -4.74 0.53 17.17
C PHE A 186 -5.18 -0.86 17.60
N GLN A 187 -5.07 -1.85 16.70
CA GLN A 187 -5.48 -3.23 16.91
C GLN A 187 -6.97 -3.41 17.25
N LEU A 188 -7.80 -2.50 16.73
CA LEU A 188 -9.24 -2.49 16.95
C LEU A 188 -9.97 -3.01 15.71
N ASN A 189 -11.16 -3.57 15.93
CA ASN A 189 -12.04 -4.04 14.88
C ASN A 189 -13.47 -3.62 15.23
N VAL A 190 -14.04 -2.69 14.46
CA VAL A 190 -15.36 -2.10 14.70
C VAL A 190 -16.24 -2.39 13.50
N ASP A 191 -17.52 -2.70 13.72
CA ASP A 191 -18.48 -2.86 12.62
C ASP A 191 -18.60 -1.54 11.85
N ARG A 192 -18.35 -1.58 10.53
CA ARG A 192 -18.45 -0.43 9.61
C ARG A 192 -19.84 0.19 9.56
N LYS A 193 -20.88 -0.57 9.92
CA LYS A 193 -22.27 -0.09 9.99
C LYS A 193 -22.62 0.56 11.32
N SER A 194 -21.75 0.44 12.33
CA SER A 194 -22.01 0.95 13.67
C SER A 194 -21.99 2.48 13.75
N VAL A 195 -22.65 3.01 14.78
CA VAL A 195 -22.58 4.43 15.13
C VAL A 195 -21.14 4.81 15.51
N SER A 196 -20.40 3.94 16.20
CA SER A 196 -19.02 4.20 16.61
C SER A 196 -18.07 4.33 15.41
N TYR A 197 -18.23 3.52 14.36
CA TYR A 197 -17.43 3.70 13.14
C TYR A 197 -17.72 5.05 12.48
N ARG A 198 -18.99 5.47 12.43
CA ARG A 198 -19.35 6.81 11.93
C ARG A 198 -18.76 7.93 12.78
N LYS A 199 -18.82 7.84 14.11
CA LYS A 199 -18.23 8.82 15.03
C LYS A 199 -16.70 8.92 14.85
N LEU A 200 -16.02 7.78 14.75
CA LEU A 200 -14.59 7.74 14.45
C LEU A 200 -14.29 8.40 13.11
N GLY A 201 -15.04 8.04 12.06
CA GLY A 201 -14.93 8.63 10.74
C GLY A 201 -15.04 10.16 10.76
N MET A 202 -16.05 10.69 11.44
CA MET A 202 -16.22 12.14 11.58
C MET A 202 -15.04 12.80 12.30
N ALA A 203 -14.54 12.20 13.39
CA ALA A 203 -13.42 12.75 14.14
C ALA A 203 -12.11 12.75 13.34
N VAL A 204 -11.82 11.66 12.62
CA VAL A 204 -10.63 11.54 11.75
C VAL A 204 -10.74 12.47 10.54
N LEU A 205 -11.93 12.61 9.96
CA LEU A 205 -12.16 13.53 8.84
C LEU A 205 -11.97 14.99 9.26
N ALA A 206 -12.44 15.37 10.45
CA ALA A 206 -12.17 16.68 11.04
C ALA A 206 -10.66 16.89 11.29
N ALA A 207 -9.97 15.89 11.83
CA ALA A 207 -8.53 15.91 12.03
C ALA A 207 -7.75 16.06 10.70
N ARG A 208 -8.22 15.42 9.63
CA ARG A 208 -7.67 15.59 8.28
C ARG A 208 -7.84 17.01 7.76
N VAL A 209 -9.04 17.58 7.85
CA VAL A 209 -9.27 18.98 7.45
C VAL A 209 -8.35 19.93 8.22
N ARG A 210 -8.19 19.71 9.53
CA ARG A 210 -7.25 20.49 10.36
C ARG A 210 -5.82 20.37 9.84
N ALA A 211 -5.32 19.14 9.65
CA ALA A 211 -3.97 18.91 9.14
C ALA A 211 -3.73 19.58 7.78
N LEU A 212 -4.67 19.49 6.83
CA LEU A 212 -4.52 20.12 5.52
C LEU A 212 -4.39 21.64 5.61
N LYS A 213 -5.22 22.28 6.45
CA LYS A 213 -5.13 23.73 6.67
C LYS A 213 -3.84 24.14 7.36
N ASP A 214 -3.35 23.33 8.29
CA ASP A 214 -2.10 23.60 8.97
C ASP A 214 -0.88 23.40 8.05
N ILE A 215 -0.94 22.42 7.13
CA ILE A 215 0.04 22.26 6.05
C ILE A 215 0.00 23.45 5.08
N GLU A 216 -1.19 23.95 4.74
CA GLU A 216 -1.35 25.16 3.91
C GLU A 216 -0.68 26.37 4.56
N LYS A 217 -0.88 26.56 5.86
CA LYS A 217 -0.21 27.61 6.65
C LYS A 217 1.31 27.44 6.69
N ARG A 218 1.82 26.21 6.85
CA ARG A 218 3.26 25.91 6.76
C ARG A 218 3.83 26.28 5.39
N ASN A 219 3.09 25.99 4.31
CA ASN A 219 3.50 26.39 2.96
C ASN A 219 3.55 27.92 2.80
N ALA A 220 2.71 28.65 3.54
CA ALA A 220 2.77 30.12 3.62
C ALA A 220 3.87 30.66 4.55
N GLY A 221 4.66 29.78 5.18
CA GLY A 221 5.75 30.15 6.09
C GLY A 221 5.33 30.33 7.55
N GLU A 222 4.10 29.99 7.93
CA GLU A 222 3.69 30.02 9.33
C GLU A 222 4.38 28.89 10.13
N PRO A 223 4.94 29.18 11.32
CA PRO A 223 5.64 28.20 12.14
C PRO A 223 4.63 27.32 12.91
N ILE A 224 4.02 26.36 12.22
CA ILE A 224 3.11 25.39 12.83
C ILE A 224 3.90 24.18 13.35
N GLU A 225 3.92 23.99 14.66
CA GLU A 225 4.63 22.88 15.29
C GLU A 225 4.04 21.51 14.91
N THR A 226 4.92 20.51 14.76
CA THR A 226 4.50 19.12 14.66
C THR A 226 4.23 18.61 16.08
N PRO A 227 2.98 18.21 16.40
CA PRO A 227 2.67 17.71 17.73
C PRO A 227 3.48 16.46 18.03
N GLN A 228 4.14 16.45 19.19
CA GLN A 228 4.66 15.21 19.75
C GLN A 228 3.47 14.35 20.17
N SER A 229 3.15 13.34 19.36
CA SER A 229 2.08 12.45 19.71
C SER A 229 2.51 11.56 20.87
N ALA A 230 2.00 11.81 22.07
CA ALA A 230 2.03 10.84 23.18
C ALA A 230 1.32 9.50 22.81
N TYR A 231 0.65 9.50 21.67
CA TYR A 231 -0.10 8.39 21.09
C TYR A 231 0.41 8.02 19.70
N ALA A 232 1.65 8.41 19.35
CA ALA A 232 2.35 7.79 18.24
C ALA A 232 2.26 6.29 18.46
N ILE A 233 1.95 5.54 17.40
CA ILE A 233 2.20 4.09 17.43
C ILE A 233 3.65 4.00 17.90
N PRO A 234 3.95 3.33 19.03
CA PRO A 234 5.30 3.30 19.55
C PRO A 234 6.19 2.93 18.38
N GLU A 235 7.16 3.80 18.08
CA GLU A 235 8.28 3.40 17.24
C GLU A 235 8.70 2.05 17.83
N GLY A 236 8.61 0.99 17.02
CA GLY A 236 9.16 -0.31 17.44
C GLY A 236 10.55 -0.02 17.98
N PRO A 237 10.97 -0.73 19.05
CA PRO A 237 12.16 -0.36 19.82
C PRO A 237 13.24 0.09 18.85
N LYS A 238 13.69 1.35 18.98
CA LYS A 238 14.84 1.87 18.25
C LYS A 238 15.99 0.98 18.66
N GLY A 239 16.12 -0.14 17.96
CA GLY A 239 17.23 -1.04 18.10
C GLY A 239 18.44 -0.18 17.82
N GLU A 240 19.40 -0.23 18.73
CA GLU A 240 20.76 0.13 18.43
C GLU A 240 21.09 -0.34 17.01
N GLN A 241 21.65 0.57 16.23
CA GLN A 241 22.01 0.39 14.82
C GLN A 241 22.37 -1.07 14.52
N GLY A 242 21.53 -1.77 13.74
CA GLY A 242 21.83 -3.11 13.21
C GLY A 242 21.14 -4.33 13.84
N GLY A 243 20.18 -4.19 14.76
CA GLY A 243 19.61 -5.35 15.48
C GLY A 243 18.36 -6.04 14.88
N GLY A 244 17.62 -5.39 13.96
CA GLY A 244 16.38 -5.93 13.40
C GLY A 244 16.62 -6.64 12.06
N GLY A 245 16.17 -7.89 11.90
CA GLY A 245 16.26 -8.62 10.64
C GLY A 245 15.70 -7.79 9.46
N GLY A 246 16.37 -7.88 8.31
CA GLY A 246 15.96 -7.20 7.08
C GLY A 246 14.75 -7.85 6.41
N LEU A 247 14.39 -7.35 5.24
CA LEU A 247 13.25 -7.86 4.46
C LEU A 247 13.41 -9.35 4.10
N ARG A 248 14.63 -9.85 3.88
CA ARG A 248 14.87 -11.27 3.63
C ARG A 248 14.49 -12.13 4.82
N GLU A 249 14.96 -11.76 6.01
CA GLU A 249 14.68 -12.46 7.25
C GLU A 249 13.18 -12.45 7.57
N ALA A 250 12.53 -11.29 7.37
CA ALA A 250 11.09 -11.14 7.51
C ALA A 250 10.32 -12.04 6.53
N PHE A 251 10.78 -12.12 5.28
CA PHE A 251 10.18 -12.97 4.25
C PHE A 251 10.35 -14.46 4.55
N GLU A 252 11.52 -14.88 5.02
CA GLU A 252 11.74 -16.26 5.48
C GLU A 252 10.81 -16.62 6.64
N GLY A 253 10.65 -15.73 7.62
CA GLY A 253 9.68 -15.90 8.70
C GLY A 253 8.25 -16.06 8.18
N TRP A 254 7.85 -15.19 7.25
CA TRP A 254 6.52 -15.22 6.61
C TRP A 254 6.25 -16.51 5.82
N LYS A 255 7.28 -17.10 5.18
CA LYS A 255 7.20 -18.40 4.51
C LYS A 255 7.02 -19.55 5.50
N LYS A 256 7.68 -19.50 6.66
CA LYS A 256 7.63 -20.55 7.69
C LYS A 256 6.34 -20.53 8.52
N GLU A 257 5.67 -19.38 8.63
CA GLU A 257 4.45 -19.21 9.43
C GLU A 257 3.33 -20.16 9.01
N ARG A 258 3.19 -20.44 7.71
CA ARG A 258 2.21 -21.40 7.16
C ARG A 258 2.53 -21.76 5.72
N ASP A 259 1.95 -22.87 5.25
CA ASP A 259 1.93 -23.23 3.83
C ASP A 259 1.28 -22.13 2.98
N ARG A 260 1.95 -21.77 1.88
CA ARG A 260 1.50 -20.76 0.92
C ARG A 260 1.61 -21.30 -0.51
N PRO A 261 0.74 -20.86 -1.43
CA PRO A 261 0.87 -21.23 -2.84
C PRO A 261 2.23 -20.79 -3.39
N GLU A 262 2.91 -21.68 -4.13
CA GLU A 262 4.24 -21.43 -4.69
C GLU A 262 4.29 -20.16 -5.55
N GLY A 263 3.25 -19.92 -6.35
CA GLY A 263 3.13 -18.69 -7.14
C GLY A 263 3.11 -17.42 -6.28
N THR A 264 2.43 -17.42 -5.13
CA THR A 264 2.40 -16.27 -4.22
C THR A 264 3.76 -16.06 -3.55
N VAL A 265 4.45 -17.14 -3.18
CA VAL A 265 5.81 -17.06 -2.65
C VAL A 265 6.76 -16.50 -3.69
N HIS A 266 6.65 -16.95 -4.95
CA HIS A 266 7.49 -16.45 -6.04
C HIS A 266 7.24 -14.97 -6.32
N GLU A 267 5.98 -14.54 -6.46
CA GLU A 267 5.59 -13.15 -6.70
C GLU A 267 6.12 -12.23 -5.59
N TYR A 268 5.92 -12.59 -4.33
CA TYR A 268 6.31 -11.76 -3.19
C TYR A 268 7.83 -11.75 -3.01
N GLY A 269 8.48 -12.91 -3.17
CA GLY A 269 9.93 -13.01 -3.12
C GLY A 269 10.60 -12.16 -4.20
N ARG A 270 10.02 -12.14 -5.40
CA ARG A 270 10.51 -11.30 -6.49
C ARG A 270 10.33 -9.80 -6.23
N ALA A 271 9.18 -9.39 -5.68
CA ALA A 271 8.96 -8.00 -5.28
C ALA A 271 9.95 -7.54 -4.19
N ILE A 272 10.20 -8.41 -3.19
CA ILE A 272 11.16 -8.14 -2.12
C ILE A 272 12.59 -8.05 -2.65
N GLU A 273 13.02 -8.97 -3.51
CA GLU A 273 14.35 -8.89 -4.11
C GLU A 273 14.51 -7.63 -4.98
N MET A 274 13.47 -7.20 -5.69
CA MET A 274 13.52 -5.94 -6.44
C MET A 274 13.61 -4.71 -5.52
N PHE A 275 12.90 -4.71 -4.39
CA PHE A 275 13.03 -3.65 -3.40
C PHE A 275 14.45 -3.61 -2.83
N ILE A 276 15.02 -4.78 -2.51
CA ILE A 276 16.38 -4.92 -2.00
C ILE A 276 17.42 -4.50 -3.04
N GLN A 277 17.22 -4.80 -4.32
CA GLN A 277 18.09 -4.32 -5.39
C GLN A 277 18.13 -2.80 -5.50
N LEU A 278 17.04 -2.12 -5.14
CA LEU A 278 16.94 -0.67 -5.22
C LEU A 278 17.41 0.05 -3.95
N HIS A 279 17.17 -0.52 -2.77
CA HIS A 279 17.39 0.14 -1.48
C HIS A 279 18.39 -0.59 -0.57
N GLY A 280 18.87 -1.76 -0.96
CA GLY A 280 19.59 -2.69 -0.08
C GLY A 280 18.65 -3.51 0.81
N ASN A 281 19.20 -4.52 1.51
CA ASN A 281 18.44 -5.28 2.51
C ASN A 281 18.38 -4.49 3.81
N LEU A 282 17.63 -3.37 3.77
CA LEU A 282 17.47 -2.49 4.92
C LEU A 282 16.82 -3.25 6.09
N PRO A 283 17.25 -2.98 7.33
CA PRO A 283 16.49 -3.37 8.52
C PRO A 283 15.05 -2.88 8.41
N LEU A 284 14.08 -3.67 8.87
CA LEU A 284 12.65 -3.30 8.77
C LEU A 284 12.34 -1.92 9.37
N LEU A 285 13.04 -1.55 10.45
CA LEU A 285 12.87 -0.27 11.13
C LEU A 285 13.41 0.92 10.34
N ASP A 286 14.31 0.68 9.38
CA ASP A 286 14.89 1.71 8.54
C ASP A 286 14.08 1.92 7.25
N ILE A 287 13.04 1.10 7.01
CA ILE A 287 12.18 1.24 5.83
C ILE A 287 11.22 2.41 6.03
N ARG A 288 11.48 3.50 5.32
CA ARG A 288 10.64 4.70 5.27
C ARG A 288 9.64 4.68 4.11
N ARG A 289 8.64 5.57 4.17
CA ARG A 289 7.68 5.78 3.07
C ARG A 289 8.35 6.26 1.79
N SER A 290 9.45 7.02 1.90
CA SER A 290 10.26 7.46 0.76
C SER A 290 10.78 6.26 -0.04
N HIS A 291 11.21 5.17 0.61
CA HIS A 291 11.59 3.93 -0.09
C HIS A 291 10.41 3.30 -0.83
N ALA A 292 9.23 3.18 -0.20
CA ALA A 292 8.04 2.64 -0.86
C ALA A 292 7.62 3.47 -2.08
N ARG A 293 7.74 4.80 -2.00
CA ARG A 293 7.47 5.72 -3.12
C ARG A 293 8.45 5.53 -4.26
N THR A 294 9.77 5.57 -3.98
CA THR A 294 10.81 5.40 -4.99
C THR A 294 10.73 4.02 -5.64
N PHE A 295 10.41 2.98 -4.86
CA PHE A 295 10.13 1.65 -5.38
C PHE A 295 8.93 1.64 -6.33
N ARG A 296 7.78 2.23 -5.93
CA ARG A 296 6.60 2.34 -6.79
C ARG A 296 6.92 3.04 -8.11
N GLU A 297 7.70 4.12 -8.07
CA GLU A 297 8.11 4.88 -9.26
C GLU A 297 9.04 4.06 -10.16
N ALA A 298 10.00 3.33 -9.58
CA ALA A 298 10.86 2.41 -10.32
C ALA A 298 10.06 1.31 -11.05
N LEU A 299 9.04 0.75 -10.39
CA LEU A 299 8.18 -0.28 -10.99
C LEU A 299 7.44 0.21 -12.24
N GLN A 300 7.08 1.49 -12.31
CA GLN A 300 6.44 2.09 -13.48
C GLN A 300 7.37 2.19 -14.69
N MET A 301 8.68 2.15 -14.48
CA MET A 301 9.68 2.17 -15.55
C MET A 301 10.00 0.76 -16.07
N VAL A 302 9.50 -0.30 -15.44
CA VAL A 302 9.76 -1.67 -15.88
C VAL A 302 9.08 -1.94 -17.23
N PRO A 303 9.80 -2.49 -18.23
CA PRO A 303 9.22 -2.87 -19.51
C PRO A 303 8.16 -3.97 -19.36
N LYS A 304 7.03 -3.83 -20.06
CA LYS A 304 5.95 -4.83 -20.08
C LYS A 304 6.40 -6.18 -20.63
N THR A 305 7.37 -6.18 -21.54
CA THR A 305 7.88 -7.40 -22.16
C THR A 305 9.38 -7.49 -21.93
N ARG A 306 9.78 -8.48 -21.15
CA ARG A 306 11.18 -8.80 -20.86
C ARG A 306 11.60 -9.98 -21.73
N ARG A 307 12.67 -9.83 -22.50
CA ARG A 307 13.26 -10.90 -23.32
C ARG A 307 14.77 -10.93 -23.14
N GLY A 308 15.37 -12.10 -23.31
CA GLY A 308 16.82 -12.27 -23.25
C GLY A 308 17.41 -11.79 -21.92
N PRO A 309 18.43 -10.91 -21.92
CA PRO A 309 19.08 -10.41 -20.71
C PRO A 309 18.12 -9.75 -19.71
N LEU A 310 17.04 -9.11 -20.18
CA LEU A 310 16.05 -8.44 -19.32
C LEU A 310 15.25 -9.38 -18.43
N LEU A 311 15.23 -10.69 -18.72
CA LEU A 311 14.58 -11.67 -17.85
C LEU A 311 15.32 -11.83 -16.52
N LYS A 312 16.64 -11.58 -16.52
CA LYS A 312 17.51 -11.73 -15.35
C LYS A 312 17.99 -10.39 -14.79
N ALA A 313 17.68 -9.29 -15.46
CA ALA A 313 18.03 -7.94 -15.03
C ALA A 313 17.41 -7.60 -13.68
N SER A 314 18.20 -6.89 -12.86
CA SER A 314 17.79 -6.26 -11.60
C SER A 314 16.82 -5.11 -11.85
N LEU A 315 16.11 -4.67 -10.80
CA LEU A 315 15.21 -3.52 -10.92
C LEU A 315 15.93 -2.26 -11.42
N PRO A 316 17.14 -1.88 -10.94
CA PRO A 316 17.89 -0.76 -11.51
C PRO A 316 18.19 -0.92 -13.00
N GLU A 317 18.61 -2.10 -13.46
CA GLU A 317 18.88 -2.38 -14.88
C GLU A 317 17.59 -2.36 -15.73
N LEU A 318 16.47 -2.86 -15.20
CA LEU A 318 15.17 -2.80 -15.85
C LEU A 318 14.66 -1.37 -15.97
N VAL A 319 14.85 -0.58 -14.92
CA VAL A 319 14.54 0.85 -14.90
C VAL A 319 15.41 1.57 -15.92
N GLU A 320 16.71 1.28 -15.98
CA GLU A 320 17.64 1.84 -16.97
C GLU A 320 17.25 1.45 -18.40
N HIS A 321 16.84 0.21 -18.62
CA HIS A 321 16.36 -0.23 -19.93
C HIS A 321 15.06 0.49 -20.31
N GLY A 322 14.08 0.56 -19.41
CA GLY A 322 12.82 1.27 -19.64
C GLY A 322 13.00 2.79 -19.80
N ARG A 323 14.05 3.34 -19.20
CA ARG A 323 14.55 4.71 -19.42
C ARG A 323 15.09 4.87 -20.85
N LYS A 324 15.97 3.98 -21.31
CA LYS A 324 16.52 3.98 -22.68
C LYS A 324 15.47 3.73 -23.76
N HIS A 325 14.33 3.12 -23.42
CA HIS A 325 13.25 2.77 -24.35
C HIS A 325 11.93 3.44 -23.97
N ALA A 326 11.93 4.76 -23.83
CA ALA A 326 10.82 5.55 -23.30
C ALA A 326 9.48 5.37 -24.05
N GLY A 327 9.52 5.10 -25.37
CA GLY A 327 8.32 4.82 -26.20
C GLY A 327 7.80 3.38 -26.15
N GLY A 328 8.50 2.48 -25.44
CA GLY A 328 8.10 1.09 -25.29
C GLY A 328 6.98 0.89 -24.26
N PRO A 329 6.14 -0.14 -24.40
CA PRO A 329 5.09 -0.43 -23.43
C PRO A 329 5.70 -0.81 -22.07
N LYS A 330 5.29 -0.09 -21.02
CA LYS A 330 5.69 -0.32 -19.62
C LYS A 330 4.61 -1.10 -18.87
N VAL A 331 4.98 -1.68 -17.73
CA VAL A 331 4.02 -2.41 -16.89
C VAL A 331 2.95 -1.46 -16.38
N SER A 332 1.67 -1.80 -16.59
CA SER A 332 0.56 -0.98 -16.12
C SER A 332 0.38 -1.11 -14.60
N ALA A 333 -0.08 -0.05 -13.93
CA ALA A 333 -0.31 -0.03 -12.48
C ALA A 333 -1.15 -1.22 -11.98
N GLY A 334 -2.18 -1.64 -12.74
CA GLY A 334 -3.03 -2.78 -12.39
C GLY A 334 -2.40 -4.16 -12.62
N THR A 335 -1.25 -4.23 -13.28
CA THR A 335 -0.53 -5.48 -13.58
C THR A 335 0.85 -5.55 -12.94
N VAL A 336 1.32 -4.51 -12.25
CA VAL A 336 2.64 -4.47 -11.59
C VAL A 336 2.86 -5.74 -10.77
N ASN A 337 1.95 -6.06 -9.85
CA ASN A 337 2.08 -7.24 -8.99
C ASN A 337 2.10 -8.59 -9.74
N LYS A 338 1.60 -8.66 -10.98
CA LYS A 338 1.55 -9.89 -11.79
C LYS A 338 2.70 -10.00 -12.80
N GLN A 339 3.46 -8.92 -12.97
CA GLN A 339 4.53 -8.81 -13.96
C GLN A 339 5.91 -8.65 -13.31
N LEU A 340 5.98 -8.63 -11.99
CA LEU A 340 7.23 -8.78 -11.25
C LEU A 340 7.66 -10.23 -11.33
#